data_AF-A0A952EUN5-F1
#
_entry.id   AF-A0A952EUN5-F1
#
_cell.length_a   1.000
_cell.length_b   1.000
_cell.length_c   1.000
_cell.angle_alpha   90.00
_cell.angle_beta   90.00
_cell.angle_gamma   90.00
#
_symmetry.space_group_name_H-M   'P 1'
#
loop_
_entity.id
_entity.type
_entity.pdbx_description
1 polymer ?
#
loop_
_entity_poly.entity_id
_entity_poly.type
_entity_poly.pdbx_seq_one_letter_code
_entity_poly.pdbx_strand_id
1 'polypeptide(L)'
;MRVQQRAWVRTGRFDPAVVAVFAAVVCAAGAARPSLWFDEAATISASTRSVPELWRLIHNIDAVHGLYYLAMHGWFAIFPVTEFWSRLSSCLAVGIAAAGVVVVAKQFSTRTVSVCAGIVFAILP
;
A
#
# COMPACT_ATOMS: atom_id res chain seq x y z
N MET A 1 28.19 -18.77 15.12
CA MET A 1 27.11 -18.34 14.19
C MET A 1 25.94 -17.60 14.88
N ARG A 2 25.41 -18.03 16.05
CA ARG A 2 24.28 -17.34 16.73
C ARG A 2 24.55 -15.92 17.29
N VAL A 3 25.81 -15.58 17.58
CA VAL A 3 26.18 -14.28 18.17
C VAL A 3 26.16 -13.14 17.14
N GLN A 4 26.48 -13.42 15.87
CA GLN A 4 26.40 -12.42 14.80
C GLN A 4 24.95 -11.98 14.57
N GLN A 5 23.98 -12.90 14.51
CA GLN A 5 22.55 -12.60 14.30
C GLN A 5 22.00 -11.54 15.28
N ARG A 6 22.44 -11.53 16.55
CA ARG A 6 21.97 -10.56 17.56
C ARG A 6 22.51 -9.14 17.36
N ALA A 7 23.68 -8.97 16.75
CA ALA A 7 24.25 -7.65 16.48
C ALA A 7 23.59 -6.98 15.25
N TRP A 8 23.24 -7.75 14.21
CA TRP A 8 22.52 -7.25 13.02
C TRP A 8 21.12 -6.69 13.34
N VAL A 9 20.44 -7.26 14.34
CA VAL A 9 19.09 -6.84 14.74
C VAL A 9 19.07 -5.45 15.40
N ARG A 10 20.20 -5.01 15.99
CA ARG A 10 20.27 -3.73 16.71
C ARG A 10 20.51 -2.53 15.80
N THR A 11 21.33 -2.67 14.76
CA THR A 11 21.57 -1.62 13.77
C THR A 11 20.54 -1.73 12.64
N GLY A 12 19.46 -0.95 12.72
CA GLY A 12 18.47 -0.87 11.64
C GLY A 12 17.09 -1.46 11.95
N ARG A 13 16.69 -1.53 13.24
CA ARG A 13 15.32 -1.92 13.62
C ARG A 13 14.26 -1.08 12.91
N PHE A 14 14.55 0.19 12.65
CA PHE A 14 13.62 1.12 12.01
C PHE A 14 13.73 1.16 10.48
N ASP A 15 14.65 0.42 9.85
CA ASP A 15 14.79 0.50 8.38
C ASP A 15 13.50 0.18 7.64
N PRO A 16 12.72 -0.86 8.00
CA PRO A 16 11.47 -1.14 7.30
C PRO A 16 10.48 0.03 7.43
N ALA A 17 10.38 0.64 8.61
CA ALA A 17 9.51 1.79 8.85
C ALA A 17 9.96 3.02 8.06
N VAL A 18 11.26 3.30 8.02
CA VAL A 18 11.82 4.41 7.22
C VAL A 18 11.54 4.20 5.74
N VAL A 19 11.75 2.99 5.22
CA VAL A 19 11.47 2.67 3.82
C VAL A 19 9.97 2.73 3.53
N ALA A 20 9.10 2.30 4.44
CA ALA A 20 7.65 2.44 4.28
C ALA A 20 7.22 3.90 4.16
N VAL A 21 7.70 4.76 5.06
CA VAL A 21 7.39 6.20 5.03
C VAL A 21 7.92 6.83 3.75
N PHE A 22 9.17 6.52 3.38
CA PHE A 22 9.76 7.00 2.13
C PHE A 22 8.91 6.59 0.92
N ALA A 23 8.56 5.31 0.79
CA ALA A 23 7.75 4.81 -0.32
C ALA A 23 6.37 5.46 -0.36
N ALA A 24 5.66 5.54 0.77
CA ALA A 24 4.36 6.17 0.83
C ALA A 24 4.41 7.66 0.44
N VAL A 25 5.45 8.39 0.87
CA VAL A 25 5.64 9.81 0.50
C VAL A 25 5.96 9.97 -0.98
N VAL A 26 6.84 9.12 -1.54
CA VAL A 26 7.18 9.14 -2.96
C VAL A 26 5.95 8.84 -3.81
N CYS A 27 5.16 7.83 -3.46
CA CYS A 27 3.93 7.51 -4.20
C CYS A 27 2.83 8.56 -4.02
N ALA A 28 2.75 9.21 -2.85
CA ALA A 28 1.79 10.28 -2.61
C ALA A 28 2.18 11.58 -3.33
N ALA A 29 3.46 11.75 -3.69
CA ALA A 29 3.93 12.90 -4.44
C ALA A 29 3.30 12.92 -5.84
N GLY A 30 2.34 13.82 -6.03
CA GLY A 30 1.61 13.94 -7.28
C GLY A 30 0.33 13.10 -7.36
N ALA A 31 -0.05 12.36 -6.31
CA ALA A 31 -1.25 11.51 -6.32
C ALA A 31 -2.56 12.27 -6.58
N ALA A 32 -2.60 13.59 -6.39
CA ALA A 32 -3.76 14.42 -6.73
C ALA A 32 -3.93 14.66 -8.25
N ARG A 33 -3.03 14.14 -9.08
CA ARG A 33 -3.01 14.29 -10.54
C ARG A 33 -2.66 12.93 -11.18
N PRO A 34 -3.09 12.63 -12.41
CA PRO A 34 -4.13 13.30 -13.20
C PRO A 34 -5.54 13.03 -12.62
N SER A 35 -6.60 13.30 -13.39
CA SER A 35 -7.96 12.88 -13.04
C SER A 35 -8.07 11.36 -12.85
N LEU A 36 -9.17 10.91 -12.24
CA LEU A 36 -9.43 9.49 -12.04
C LEU A 36 -9.40 8.70 -13.35
N TRP A 37 -8.81 7.52 -13.29
CA TRP A 37 -8.89 6.52 -14.34
C TRP A 37 -10.16 5.67 -14.20
N PHE A 38 -10.49 4.86 -15.21
CA PHE A 38 -11.77 4.16 -15.26
C PHE A 38 -11.97 3.16 -14.11
N ASP A 39 -10.93 2.42 -13.73
CA ASP A 39 -10.94 1.47 -12.63
C ASP A 39 -10.98 2.17 -11.26
N GLU A 40 -10.33 3.33 -11.12
CA GLU A 40 -10.42 4.17 -9.92
C GLU A 40 -11.85 4.69 -9.73
N ALA A 41 -12.48 5.16 -10.81
CA ALA A 41 -13.87 5.60 -10.80
C ALA A 41 -14.83 4.44 -10.51
N ALA A 42 -14.58 3.24 -11.03
CA ALA A 42 -15.35 2.03 -10.73
C ALA A 42 -15.25 1.67 -9.24
N THR A 43 -14.04 1.73 -8.68
CA THR A 43 -13.80 1.51 -7.24
C THR A 43 -14.58 2.52 -6.40
N ILE A 44 -14.53 3.81 -6.74
CA ILE A 44 -15.28 4.85 -6.03
C ILE A 44 -16.78 4.61 -6.15
N SER A 45 -17.28 4.29 -7.35
CA SER A 45 -18.71 3.99 -7.57
C SER A 45 -19.19 2.79 -6.77
N ALA A 46 -18.38 1.73 -6.64
CA ALA A 46 -18.72 0.57 -5.83
C ALA A 46 -18.67 0.90 -4.34
N SER A 47 -17.60 1.57 -3.90
CA SER A 47 -17.29 1.81 -2.48
C SER A 47 -18.17 2.89 -1.84
N THR A 48 -18.84 3.75 -2.62
CA THR A 48 -19.77 4.78 -2.11
C THR A 48 -21.22 4.33 -2.06
N ARG A 49 -21.54 3.10 -2.52
CA ARG A 49 -22.88 2.50 -2.41
C ARG A 49 -23.19 2.08 -0.99
N SER A 50 -24.49 1.90 -0.69
CA SER A 50 -24.89 1.21 0.52
C SER A 50 -24.40 -0.26 0.52
N VAL A 51 -24.18 -0.83 1.71
CA VAL A 51 -23.73 -2.23 1.85
C VAL A 51 -24.62 -3.22 1.07
N PRO A 52 -25.97 -3.12 1.07
CA PRO A 52 -26.81 -4.01 0.27
C PRO A 52 -26.63 -3.85 -1.24
N GLU A 53 -26.41 -2.63 -1.73
CA GLU A 53 -26.15 -2.36 -3.15
C GLU A 53 -24.77 -2.83 -3.58
N LEU A 54 -23.77 -2.67 -2.70
CA LEU A 54 -22.43 -3.22 -2.91
C LEU A 54 -22.48 -4.75 -2.97
N TRP A 55 -23.24 -5.39 -2.07
CA TRP A 55 -23.45 -6.84 -2.09
C TRP A 55 -24.06 -7.31 -3.41
N ARG A 56 -25.07 -6.60 -3.92
CA ARG A 56 -25.64 -6.89 -5.24
C ARG A 56 -24.61 -6.71 -6.37
N LEU A 57 -23.78 -5.67 -6.34
CA LEU A 57 -22.74 -5.46 -7.34
C LEU A 57 -21.72 -6.61 -7.34
N ILE A 58 -21.21 -6.98 -6.17
CA ILE A 58 -20.20 -8.03 -6.00
C ILE A 58 -20.75 -9.36 -6.53
N HIS A 59 -22.01 -9.68 -6.24
CA HIS A 59 -22.60 -10.96 -6.64
C HIS A 59 -22.92 -11.06 -8.13
N ASN A 60 -23.14 -9.94 -8.83
CA ASN A 60 -23.63 -9.95 -10.22
C ASN A 60 -22.60 -9.47 -11.25
N ILE A 61 -21.60 -8.70 -10.85
CA ILE A 61 -20.69 -8.02 -11.78
C ILE A 61 -19.23 -8.35 -11.45
N ASP A 62 -18.82 -8.10 -10.20
CA ASP A 62 -17.40 -8.08 -9.84
C ASP A 62 -17.14 -8.65 -8.45
N ALA A 63 -17.14 -9.99 -8.37
CA ALA A 63 -16.94 -10.71 -7.12
C ALA A 63 -15.49 -10.65 -6.61
N VAL A 64 -14.52 -10.56 -7.52
CA VAL A 64 -13.09 -10.70 -7.19
C VAL A 64 -12.55 -9.51 -6.40
N HIS A 65 -13.12 -8.32 -6.59
CA HIS A 65 -12.73 -7.10 -5.87
C HIS A 65 -13.57 -6.84 -4.61
N GLY A 66 -14.47 -7.75 -4.20
CA GLY A 66 -15.42 -7.49 -3.12
C GLY A 66 -14.78 -7.10 -1.78
N LEU A 67 -13.70 -7.78 -1.38
CA LEU A 67 -12.96 -7.43 -0.16
C LEU A 67 -12.32 -6.04 -0.26
N TYR A 68 -11.76 -5.72 -1.43
CA TYR A 68 -11.17 -4.42 -1.69
C TYR A 68 -12.22 -3.30 -1.64
N TYR A 69 -13.39 -3.49 -2.25
CA TYR A 69 -14.49 -2.52 -2.17
C TYR A 69 -15.01 -2.31 -0.75
N LEU A 70 -15.08 -3.36 0.08
CA LEU A 70 -15.44 -3.22 1.49
C LEU A 70 -14.40 -2.42 2.28
N ALA A 71 -13.12 -2.65 2.03
CA ALA A 71 -12.05 -1.87 2.65
C ALA A 71 -12.14 -0.39 2.22
N MET A 72 -12.35 -0.13 0.93
CA MET A 72 -12.51 1.23 0.41
C MET A 72 -13.82 1.90 0.86
N HIS A 73 -14.89 1.13 1.11
CA HIS A 73 -16.12 1.64 1.71
C HIS A 73 -15.86 2.19 3.11
N GLY A 74 -15.11 1.45 3.94
CA GLY A 74 -14.64 1.94 5.24
C GLY A 74 -13.68 3.12 5.13
N TRP A 75 -12.80 3.13 4.13
CA TRP A 75 -11.87 4.23 3.88
C TRP A 75 -12.60 5.55 3.59
N PHE A 76 -13.58 5.53 2.69
CA PHE A 76 -14.36 6.72 2.32
C PHE A 76 -15.40 7.14 3.38
N ALA A 77 -15.63 6.33 4.42
CA ALA A 77 -16.38 6.77 5.59
C ALA A 77 -15.59 7.76 6.45
N ILE A 78 -14.26 7.80 6.32
CA ILE A 78 -13.35 8.64 7.11
C ILE A 78 -12.73 9.75 6.23
N PHE A 79 -12.34 9.41 5.01
CA PHE A 79 -11.63 10.31 4.10
C PHE A 79 -12.54 10.81 2.95
N PRO A 80 -12.37 12.07 2.50
CA PRO A 80 -13.12 12.59 1.36
C PRO A 80 -12.90 11.79 0.07
N VAL A 81 -13.92 11.74 -0.80
CA VAL A 81 -13.81 11.13 -2.13
C VAL A 81 -13.13 12.11 -3.08
N THR A 82 -11.80 12.08 -3.13
CA THR A 82 -10.99 12.84 -4.10
C THR A 82 -9.90 11.94 -4.67
N GLU A 83 -9.26 12.38 -5.76
CA GLU A 83 -8.13 11.71 -6.40
C GLU A 83 -7.05 11.36 -5.39
N PHE A 84 -6.65 12.35 -4.59
CA PHE A 84 -5.60 12.19 -3.60
C PHE A 84 -5.96 11.17 -2.53
N TRP A 85 -7.13 11.30 -1.90
CA TRP A 85 -7.52 10.42 -0.80
C TRP A 85 -7.81 9.00 -1.27
N SER A 86 -8.33 8.83 -2.48
CA SER A 86 -8.49 7.52 -3.11
C SER A 86 -7.13 6.83 -3.27
N ARG A 87 -6.17 7.52 -3.91
CA ARG A 87 -4.83 6.97 -4.19
C ARG A 87 -3.95 6.84 -2.95
N LEU A 88 -4.17 7.66 -1.93
CA LEU A 88 -3.43 7.59 -0.66
C LEU A 88 -3.55 6.20 -0.02
N SER A 89 -4.71 5.54 -0.14
CA SER A 89 -4.89 4.16 0.33
C SER A 89 -3.86 3.21 -0.30
N SER A 90 -3.66 3.30 -1.62
CA SER A 90 -2.64 2.56 -2.37
C SER A 90 -1.22 3.00 -2.00
N CYS A 91 -0.95 4.30 -1.82
CA CYS A 91 0.36 4.78 -1.38
C CYS A 91 0.78 4.16 -0.03
N LEU A 92 -0.16 4.03 0.91
CA LEU A 92 0.08 3.36 2.19
C LEU A 92 0.34 1.86 2.00
N ALA A 93 -0.43 1.20 1.12
CA ALA A 93 -0.22 -0.20 0.79
C ALA A 93 1.18 -0.45 0.19
N VAL A 94 1.63 0.42 -0.71
CA VAL A 94 3.00 0.39 -1.27
C VAL A 94 4.04 0.60 -0.17
N GLY A 95 3.82 1.52 0.77
CA GLY A 95 4.67 1.68 1.95
C GLY A 95 4.81 0.39 2.77
N ILE A 96 3.70 -0.27 3.06
CA ILE A 96 3.67 -1.55 3.79
C ILE A 96 4.41 -2.63 3.00
N ALA A 97 4.18 -2.72 1.68
CA ALA A 97 4.85 -3.67 0.82
C ALA A 97 6.37 -3.42 0.77
N ALA A 98 6.82 -2.17 0.68
CA ALA A 98 8.24 -1.80 0.70
C ALA A 98 8.92 -2.21 2.02
N ALA A 99 8.27 -2.00 3.16
CA ALA A 99 8.73 -2.54 4.44
C ALA A 99 8.80 -4.07 4.43
N GLY A 100 7.78 -4.74 3.87
CA GLY A 100 7.76 -6.18 3.68
C GLY A 100 8.96 -6.69 2.88
N VAL A 101 9.30 -6.03 1.77
CA VAL A 101 10.50 -6.34 0.97
C VAL A 101 11.77 -6.25 1.82
N VAL A 102 11.93 -5.19 2.61
CA VAL A 102 13.09 -5.04 3.51
C VAL A 102 13.13 -6.17 4.54
N VAL A 103 12.00 -6.54 5.14
CA VAL A 103 11.91 -7.62 6.15
C VAL A 103 12.24 -8.97 5.54
N VAL A 104 11.75 -9.26 4.34
CA VAL A 104 12.02 -10.52 3.63
C VAL A 104 13.48 -10.57 3.18
N ALA A 105 14.01 -9.51 2.55
CA ALA A 105 15.39 -9.46 2.09
C ALA A 105 16.41 -9.59 3.23
N LYS A 106 16.09 -9.07 4.43
CA LYS A 106 16.92 -9.23 5.65
C LYS A 106 17.09 -10.69 6.07
N GLN A 107 16.23 -11.61 5.62
CA GLN A 107 16.35 -13.04 5.91
C GLN A 107 17.38 -13.74 5.02
N PHE A 108 17.73 -13.14 3.87
CA PHE A 108 18.58 -13.75 2.85
C PHE A 108 19.90 -13.00 2.63
N SER A 109 20.00 -11.73 3.02
CA SER A 109 21.15 -10.88 2.69
C SER A 109 21.49 -9.85 3.77
N THR A 110 22.39 -8.92 3.43
CA THR A 110 22.85 -7.85 4.32
C THR A 110 21.84 -6.72 4.44
N ARG A 111 22.01 -5.87 5.47
CA ARG A 111 21.19 -4.67 5.68
C ARG A 111 21.17 -3.77 4.44
N THR A 112 22.34 -3.50 3.84
CA THR A 112 22.45 -2.62 2.66
C THR A 112 21.63 -3.17 1.50
N VAL A 113 21.79 -4.47 1.17
CA VAL A 113 21.01 -5.11 0.11
C VAL A 113 19.52 -5.03 0.38
N SER A 114 19.10 -5.23 1.63
CA SER A 114 17.69 -5.21 2.02
C SER A 114 17.06 -3.82 1.89
N VAL A 115 17.77 -2.78 2.34
CA VAL A 115 17.30 -1.38 2.20
C VAL A 115 17.29 -0.97 0.73
N CYS A 116 18.34 -1.30 -0.03
CA CYS A 116 18.37 -1.04 -1.46
C CYS A 116 17.22 -1.73 -2.19
N ALA A 117 16.90 -2.99 -1.88
CA ALA A 117 15.76 -3.69 -2.47
C ALA A 117 14.42 -2.98 -2.19
N GLY A 118 14.21 -2.53 -0.95
CA GLY A 118 13.02 -1.75 -0.58
C GLY A 118 12.94 -0.39 -1.27
N ILE A 119 14.07 0.32 -1.39
CA ILE A 119 14.13 1.60 -2.12
C ILE A 119 13.86 1.40 -3.61
N VAL A 120 14.46 0.37 -4.23
CA VAL A 120 14.21 0.04 -5.64
C VAL A 120 12.73 -0.26 -5.84
N PHE A 121 12.13 -1.12 -5.00
CA PHE A 121 10.70 -1.38 -5.02
C PHE A 121 9.86 -0.10 -4.93
N ALA A 122 10.24 0.85 -4.07
CA ALA A 122 9.52 2.10 -3.86
C ALA A 122 9.53 3.06 -5.07
N ILE A 123 10.49 2.92 -5.98
CA ILE A 123 10.66 3.83 -7.14
C ILE A 123 10.39 3.14 -8.47
N LEU A 124 10.02 1.86 -8.47
CA LEU A 124 9.58 1.19 -9.69
C LEU A 124 8.30 1.86 -10.21
N PRO A 125 8.22 2.11 -11.53
CA PRO A 125 7.05 2.73 -12.14
C PRO A 125 5.82 1.81 -12.11
#